data_AF-F3FVK4-F1
#
_entry.id   AF-F3FVK4-F1
#
_cell.length_a   1.000
_cell.length_b   1.000
_cell.length_c   1.000
_cell.angle_alpha   90.00
_cell.angle_beta   90.00
_cell.angle_gamma   90.00
#
_symmetry.space_group_name_H-M   'P 1'
#
loop_
_entity.id
_entity.type
_entity.pdbx_description
1 polymer ?
#
loop_
_entity_poly.entity_id
_entity_poly.type
_entity_poly.pdbx_seq_one_letter_code
_entity_poly.pdbx_strand_id
1 'polypeptide(L)'
;ATFVSNGLGFAWLPRHMIERELREGLLKPLRLDKGGSRNPTFYLYSSKDRPLGPATQILIDLIRTFDTAPLTPALGTPQNA
;
A
#
# COMPACT_ATOMS: atom_id res chain seq x y z
N ALA A 1 9.99 10.07 6.09
CA ALA A 1 8.98 10.61 7.04
C ALA A 1 9.54 11.77 7.89
N THR A 2 10.32 12.68 7.30
CA THR A 2 11.23 13.58 8.03
C THR A 2 10.57 14.47 9.08
N PHE A 3 9.45 15.13 8.77
CA PHE A 3 8.79 16.02 9.74
C PHE A 3 8.23 15.28 10.97
N VAL A 4 7.64 14.10 10.76
CA VAL A 4 7.08 13.28 11.85
C VAL A 4 8.20 12.67 12.69
N SER A 5 9.28 12.20 12.05
CA SER A 5 10.46 11.67 12.75
C SER A 5 11.19 12.73 13.57
N ASN A 6 11.11 14.01 13.17
CA ASN A 6 11.65 15.14 13.93
C ASN A 6 10.67 15.68 15.01
N GLY A 7 9.55 15.01 15.25
CA GLY A 7 8.62 15.37 16.34
C GLY A 7 7.71 16.57 16.04
N LEU A 8 7.59 17.00 14.79
CA LEU A 8 6.80 18.18 14.41
C LEU A 8 5.28 17.88 14.28
N GLY A 9 4.84 16.68 14.63
CA GLY A 9 3.43 16.30 14.64
C GLY A 9 3.20 14.81 14.41
N PHE A 10 1.95 14.47 14.06
CA PHE A 10 1.50 13.13 13.70
C PHE A 10 0.79 13.15 12.35
N ALA A 11 0.88 12.07 11.59
CA ALA A 11 0.23 11.94 10.29
C ALA A 11 -0.03 10.48 9.94
N TRP A 12 -0.96 10.23 9.02
CA TRP A 12 -1.03 8.95 8.32
C TRP A 12 0.08 8.89 7.28
N LEU A 13 0.96 7.90 7.41
CA LEU A 13 2.09 7.68 6.51
C LEU A 13 1.96 6.30 5.86
N PRO A 14 2.29 6.16 4.55
CA PRO A 14 2.28 4.86 3.89
C PRO A 14 3.25 3.90 4.59
N ARG A 15 2.75 2.74 5.04
CA ARG A 15 3.53 1.77 5.84
C ARG A 15 4.84 1.36 5.18
N HIS A 16 4.82 1.11 3.87
CA HIS A 16 6.00 0.69 3.11
C HIS A 16 7.08 1.77 3.03
N MET A 17 6.75 3.05 3.26
CA MET A 17 7.74 4.14 3.28
C MET A 17 8.38 4.37 4.64
N ILE A 18 7.85 3.75 5.71
CA ILE A 18 8.27 3.99 7.10
C ILE A 18 8.69 2.72 7.84
N GLU A 19 8.85 1.60 7.13
CA GLU A 19 9.14 0.31 7.74
C GLU A 19 10.46 0.31 8.51
N ARG A 20 11.46 1.02 7.99
CA ARG A 20 12.75 1.19 8.65
C ARG A 20 12.61 1.99 9.94
N GLU A 21 11.97 3.14 9.91
CA GLU A 21 11.77 4.01 11.07
C GLU A 21 10.92 3.35 12.16
N LEU A 22 9.95 2.51 11.77
CA LEU A 22 9.17 1.70 12.70
C LEU A 22 10.05 0.61 13.35
N ARG A 23 10.87 -0.08 12.56
CA ARG A 23 11.81 -1.12 13.05
C ARG A 23 12.89 -0.55 13.97
N GLU A 24 13.41 0.63 13.65
CA GLU A 24 14.41 1.35 14.45
C GLU A 24 13.79 2.09 15.65
N GLY A 25 12.46 2.11 15.78
CA GLY A 25 11.75 2.77 16.88
C GLY A 25 11.74 4.31 16.82
N LEU A 26 12.23 4.90 15.72
CA LEU A 26 12.18 6.33 15.45
C LEU A 26 10.75 6.84 15.27
N LEU A 27 9.86 5.99 14.75
CA LEU A 27 8.43 6.25 14.67
C LEU A 27 7.67 5.23 15.50
N LYS A 28 6.57 5.67 16.11
CA LYS A 28 5.67 4.82 16.91
C LYS A 28 4.24 4.97 16.41
N PRO A 29 3.48 3.87 16.24
CA PRO A 29 2.06 3.95 15.95
C PRO A 29 1.32 4.68 17.07
N LEU A 30 0.50 5.66 16.71
CA LEU A 30 -0.34 6.36 17.67
C LEU A 30 -1.54 5.47 18.05
N ARG A 31 -1.67 5.14 19.34
CA ARG A 31 -2.79 4.35 19.86
C ARG A 31 -4.04 5.23 19.87
N LEU A 32 -4.89 5.03 18.87
CA LEU A 32 -6.20 5.68 18.78
C LEU A 32 -7.28 4.60 18.79
N ASP A 33 -8.36 4.82 19.53
CA ASP A 33 -9.52 3.91 19.55
C ASP A 33 -10.18 3.80 18.17
N LYS A 34 -10.11 4.89 17.38
CA LYS A 34 -10.60 4.96 16.00
C LYS A 34 -9.64 5.79 15.15
N GLY A 35 -9.44 5.40 13.90
CA GLY A 35 -8.65 6.17 12.93
C GLY A 35 -7.13 6.04 13.03
N GLY A 36 -6.59 5.10 13.82
CA GLY A 36 -5.15 4.82 13.90
C GLY A 36 -4.54 4.29 12.59
N SER A 37 -5.38 3.74 11.71
CA SER A 37 -5.01 3.34 10.35
C SER A 37 -5.97 3.97 9.35
N ARG A 38 -5.45 4.29 8.15
CA ARG A 38 -6.23 4.79 7.03
C ARG A 38 -5.94 3.97 5.79
N ASN A 39 -6.98 3.37 5.22
CA ASN A 39 -6.93 2.67 3.94
C ASN A 39 -7.50 3.61 2.86
N PRO A 40 -6.66 4.32 2.09
CA PRO A 40 -7.16 5.15 1.01
C PRO A 40 -7.79 4.30 -0.09
N THR A 41 -8.91 4.76 -0.64
CA THR A 41 -9.51 4.16 -1.84
C THR A 41 -8.70 4.56 -3.07
N PHE A 42 -8.25 3.57 -3.84
CA PHE A 42 -7.61 3.78 -5.13
C PHE A 42 -8.63 3.64 -6.26
N TYR A 43 -8.41 4.40 -7.33
CA TYR A 43 -9.26 4.39 -8.53
C TYR A 43 -8.41 4.02 -9.73
N LEU A 44 -8.89 3.06 -10.52
CA LEU A 44 -8.30 2.71 -11.80
C LEU A 44 -9.08 3.43 -12.92
N TYR A 45 -8.38 4.27 -13.68
CA TYR A 45 -8.98 5.00 -14.79
C TYR A 45 -8.74 4.25 -16.09
N SER A 46 -9.83 3.93 -16.79
CA SER A 46 -9.80 3.32 -18.12
C SER A 46 -10.43 4.26 -19.14
N SER A 47 -9.90 4.26 -20.36
CA SER A 47 -10.50 4.98 -21.50
C SER A 47 -11.93 4.50 -21.72
N LYS A 48 -12.89 5.43 -21.80
CA LYS A 48 -14.29 5.12 -22.14
C LYS A 48 -14.43 4.71 -23.62
N ASP A 49 -13.61 5.32 -24.47
CA ASP A 49 -13.75 5.19 -25.94
C ASP A 49 -12.94 4.04 -26.54
N ARG A 50 -12.12 3.38 -25.72
CA ARG A 50 -11.28 2.26 -26.16
C ARG A 50 -11.46 1.09 -25.20
N PRO A 51 -12.09 -0.03 -25.64
CA PRO A 51 -12.21 -1.21 -24.81
C PRO A 51 -10.82 -1.74 -24.49
N LEU A 52 -10.64 -2.15 -23.24
CA LEU A 52 -9.38 -2.70 -22.76
C LEU A 52 -9.16 -4.09 -23.37
N GLY A 53 -7.93 -4.36 -23.81
CA GLY A 53 -7.58 -5.69 -24.30
C GLY A 53 -7.61 -6.75 -23.19
N PRO A 54 -7.68 -8.05 -23.54
CA PRO A 54 -7.77 -9.14 -22.56
C PRO A 54 -6.65 -9.12 -21.51
N ALA A 55 -5.42 -8.82 -21.92
CA ALA A 55 -4.28 -8.73 -21.01
C ALA A 55 -4.46 -7.62 -19.95
N THR A 56 -5.01 -6.47 -20.33
CA THR A 56 -5.26 -5.37 -19.40
C THR A 56 -6.42 -5.69 -18.46
N GLN A 57 -7.46 -6.41 -18.92
CA GLN A 57 -8.54 -6.86 -18.05
C GLN A 57 -8.01 -7.81 -16.96
N ILE A 58 -7.17 -8.78 -17.34
CA ILE A 58 -6.49 -9.67 -16.38
C ILE A 58 -5.66 -8.87 -15.37
N LEU A 59 -4.90 -7.86 -15.82
CA LEU A 59 -4.12 -7.02 -14.91
C LEU A 59 -5.01 -6.27 -13.91
N ILE A 60 -6.15 -5.74 -14.35
CA ILE A 60 -7.10 -5.04 -13.48
C ILE A 60 -7.65 -5.99 -12.42
N ASP A 61 -8.02 -7.20 -12.82
CA ASP A 61 -8.54 -8.21 -11.90
C ASP A 61 -7.48 -8.64 -10.89
N LEU A 62 -6.22 -8.78 -11.32
CA LEU A 62 -5.09 -9.03 -10.40
C LEU A 62 -4.93 -7.88 -9.41
N ILE A 63 -4.92 -6.62 -9.88
CA ILE A 63 -4.80 -5.45 -8.99
C ILE A 63 -5.95 -5.44 -7.97
N ARG A 64 -7.20 -5.66 -8.39
CA ARG A 64 -8.37 -5.69 -7.49
C ARG A 64 -8.37 -6.86 -6.52
N THR A 65 -7.79 -7.99 -6.91
CA THR A 65 -7.71 -9.19 -6.06
C THR A 65 -6.62 -9.03 -4.99
N PHE A 66 -5.54 -8.32 -5.31
CA PHE A 66 -4.35 -8.23 -4.46
C PHE A 66 -4.09 -6.83 -3.88
N ASP A 67 -4.99 -5.85 -4.04
CA ASP A 67 -4.77 -4.48 -3.54
C ASP A 67 -4.62 -4.41 -2.02
N THR A 68 -5.30 -5.29 -1.28
CA THR A 68 -5.18 -5.43 0.17
C THR A 68 -4.24 -6.54 0.62
N ALA A 69 -3.60 -7.25 -0.32
CA ALA A 69 -2.70 -8.33 0.03
C ALA A 69 -1.53 -7.78 0.85
N PRO A 70 -1.12 -8.45 1.94
CA PRO A 70 0.08 -8.06 2.66
C PRO A 70 1.25 -8.10 1.68
N LEU A 71 2.08 -7.04 1.69
CA LEU A 71 3.34 -6.96 0.95
C LEU A 71 4.26 -8.08 1.47
N THR A 72 4.03 -9.29 0.98
CA THR A 72 4.78 -10.48 1.34
C THR A 72 5.91 -10.58 0.32
N PRO A 73 7.17 -10.77 0.74
CA PRO A 73 8.31 -10.92 -0.17
C PRO A 73 8.19 -12.07 -1.18
N ALA A 74 7.22 -12.98 -1.01
CA ALA A 74 7.07 -14.22 -1.76
C ALA A 74 6.40 -14.09 -3.14
N LEU A 75 5.89 -12.92 -3.53
CA LEU A 75 5.23 -12.71 -4.84
C LEU A 75 6.19 -12.77 -6.06
N GLY A 76 7.47 -13.11 -5.86
CA GLY A 76 8.50 -13.13 -6.90
C GLY A 76 9.17 -14.48 -7.15
N THR A 77 8.80 -15.57 -6.46
CA THR A 77 9.37 -16.89 -6.76
C THR A 77 8.40 -17.67 -7.65
N PRO A 78 8.69 -17.87 -8.95
CA PRO A 78 7.96 -18.87 -9.72
C PRO A 78 8.18 -20.22 -9.03
N GLN A 79 7.11 -20.76 -8.45
CA GLN A 79 7.07 -22.10 -7.89
C GLN A 79 6.98 -23.08 -9.07
N ASN A 80 8.09 -23.25 -9.79
CA ASN A 80 8.32 -24.39 -10.68
C ASN A 80 9.21 -25.37 -9.92
N ALA A 81 8.60 -26.48 -9.52
CA ALA A 81 9.28 -27.75 -9.28
C ALA A 81 9.33 -28.53 -10.59
#